data_AF-A0AAN0IVH4-F1
#
_entry.id   AF-A0AAN0IVH4-F1
#
_cell.length_a   1.000
_cell.length_b   1.000
_cell.length_c   1.000
_cell.angle_alpha   90.00
_cell.angle_beta   90.00
_cell.angle_gamma   90.00
#
_symmetry.space_group_name_H-M   'P 1'
#
loop_
_entity.id
_entity.type
_entity.pdbx_description
1 polymer ?
#
loop_
_entity_poly.entity_id
_entity_poly.type
_entity_poly.pdbx_seq_one_letter_code
_entity_poly.pdbx_strand_id
1 'polypeptide(L)'
;MNVVRSNFSSALLSIEALVKESAFIAIDTEFTGLSTNESDNRSLFDTIESRYAKLRRTAHSFTICQFGMSVFISDPEMKHYTAHSFNFYLFPKTFQHIYNPRFLIQCANIEFLCEHSFDFNKWFYEGISFCNRQEEAKLTTEVVSKEEKEDIVGFRRLFQLLVESKKPLLGHNMLLDLAYMFDCFHEPLPTSYTDFKATLHLLFPVIIDTKNISRAIRTKMDKYINKTSLDELYASLSNEEYAKSVIYAPDVVHSPDSSRYGETKCFHEAAYDAYCVGYVFLKMAHFLAISNMSHPRPVHFKQYLKTIEPYSNRINLVHGPINYINLSGPDQKERENYIIKVKTASGKKIDLNHLKQVIKYDTEFKVSSKDSVLVGIPVSGWMKPIIDEIESSTSEYIVERHSTIKNTKRSSMKKAIPVIALITCACIVLYKYNY
;
A
#
# COMPACT_ATOMS: atom_id res chain seq x y z
N MET A 1 16.05 -1.16 17.42
CA MET A 1 16.56 0.16 17.84
C MET A 1 15.55 1.27 17.56
N ASN A 2 15.35 2.20 18.49
CA ASN A 2 14.62 3.44 18.22
C ASN A 2 15.60 4.51 17.72
N VAL A 3 15.30 5.07 16.56
CA VAL A 3 16.08 6.08 15.87
C VAL A 3 15.27 7.38 15.86
N VAL A 4 15.90 8.42 16.37
CA VAL A 4 15.34 9.74 16.58
C VAL A 4 16.36 10.77 16.08
N ARG A 5 15.99 12.05 16.02
CA ARG A 5 16.85 13.11 15.49
C ARG A 5 18.25 13.10 16.10
N SER A 6 18.35 12.99 17.43
CA SER A 6 19.62 13.05 18.16
C SER A 6 20.59 11.90 17.86
N ASN A 7 20.12 10.75 17.38
CA ASN A 7 20.97 9.60 17.04
C ASN A 7 20.89 9.18 15.56
N PHE A 8 20.16 9.91 14.72
CA PHE A 8 19.93 9.51 13.33
C PHE A 8 21.22 9.45 12.50
N SER A 9 22.10 10.44 12.63
CA SER A 9 23.34 10.49 11.85
C SER A 9 24.28 9.32 12.15
N SER A 10 24.38 8.90 13.42
CA SER A 10 25.19 7.74 13.80
C SER A 10 24.52 6.42 13.41
N ALA A 11 23.20 6.32 13.60
CA ALA A 11 22.44 5.14 13.16
C ALA A 11 22.54 4.92 11.65
N LEU A 12 22.48 6.00 10.85
CA LEU A 12 22.54 5.93 9.39
C LEU A 12 23.84 5.29 8.88
N LEU A 13 24.98 5.55 9.53
CA LEU A 13 26.26 4.93 9.18
C LEU A 13 26.23 3.41 9.37
N SER A 14 25.69 2.94 10.51
CA SER A 14 25.53 1.50 10.78
C SER A 14 24.53 0.86 9.82
N ILE A 15 23.42 1.54 9.52
CA ILE A 15 22.40 1.08 8.58
C ILE A 15 22.98 0.92 7.17
N GLU A 16 23.83 1.85 6.72
CA GLU A 16 24.46 1.76 5.39
C GLU A 16 25.27 0.47 5.22
N ALA A 17 26.01 0.05 6.23
CA ALA A 17 26.74 -1.22 6.22
C ALA A 17 25.78 -2.42 6.13
N LEU A 18 24.73 -2.43 6.97
CA LEU A 18 23.73 -3.50 6.99
C LEU A 18 22.97 -3.61 5.66
N VAL A 19 22.60 -2.48 5.05
CA VAL A 19 21.90 -2.45 3.75
C VAL A 19 22.77 -3.04 2.64
N LYS A 20 24.10 -2.84 2.66
CA LYS A 20 25.00 -3.42 1.66
C LYS A 20 25.01 -4.96 1.74
N GLU A 21 25.08 -5.50 2.95
CA GLU A 21 25.14 -6.94 3.22
C GLU A 21 23.78 -7.65 3.15
N SER A 22 22.68 -6.90 3.20
CA SER A 22 21.33 -7.48 3.27
C SER A 22 20.94 -8.31 2.05
N ALA A 23 20.11 -9.32 2.28
CA ALA A 23 19.39 -10.01 1.23
C ALA A 23 18.21 -9.15 0.73
N PHE A 24 17.46 -8.57 1.67
CA PHE A 24 16.31 -7.72 1.41
C PHE A 24 16.00 -6.81 2.60
N ILE A 25 15.08 -5.88 2.39
CA ILE A 25 14.63 -4.92 3.39
C ILE A 25 13.10 -5.00 3.46
N ALA A 26 12.55 -5.15 4.65
CA ALA A 26 11.13 -5.07 4.91
C ALA A 26 10.79 -3.76 5.62
N ILE A 27 9.64 -3.19 5.27
CA ILE A 27 9.16 -1.92 5.82
C ILE A 27 7.70 -2.02 6.23
N ASP A 28 7.34 -1.12 7.13
CA ASP A 28 5.97 -0.84 7.55
C ASP A 28 5.93 0.59 8.11
N THR A 29 4.79 1.26 8.11
CA THR A 29 4.70 2.66 8.55
C THR A 29 3.42 2.96 9.33
N GLU A 30 3.55 3.85 10.32
CA GLU A 30 2.43 4.41 11.06
C GLU A 30 2.12 5.82 10.56
N PHE A 31 0.82 6.14 10.45
CA PHE A 31 0.32 7.37 9.85
C PHE A 31 -0.53 8.20 10.80
N THR A 32 -0.60 9.50 10.54
CA THR A 32 -1.51 10.40 11.26
C THR A 32 -2.97 10.30 10.81
N GLY A 33 -3.27 9.58 9.73
CA GLY A 33 -4.64 9.32 9.26
C GLY A 33 -4.73 8.47 8.00
N LEU A 34 -5.95 8.05 7.67
CA LEU A 34 -6.24 7.11 6.57
C LEU A 34 -7.20 7.66 5.52
N SER A 35 -8.04 8.64 5.86
CA SER A 35 -8.92 9.31 4.91
C SER A 35 -9.20 10.75 5.31
N THR A 36 -9.24 11.63 4.32
CA THR A 36 -9.48 13.07 4.50
C THR A 36 -10.94 13.40 4.81
N ASN A 37 -11.87 12.56 4.35
CA ASN A 37 -13.30 12.64 4.60
C ASN A 37 -13.97 11.32 4.16
N GLU A 38 -15.26 11.16 4.44
CA GLU A 38 -16.02 9.96 4.07
C GLU A 38 -16.02 9.65 2.57
N SER A 39 -15.98 10.67 1.70
CA SER A 39 -15.96 10.46 0.25
C SER A 39 -14.64 9.88 -0.26
N ASP A 40 -13.57 10.03 0.53
CA ASP A 40 -12.24 9.47 0.27
C ASP A 40 -12.08 8.05 0.82
N ASN A 41 -13.08 7.53 1.53
CA ASN A 41 -13.12 6.12 1.90
C ASN A 41 -13.14 5.23 0.65
N ARG A 42 -12.56 4.04 0.81
CA ARG A 42 -12.52 3.00 -0.22
C ARG A 42 -13.97 2.60 -0.56
N SER A 43 -14.25 2.47 -1.85
CA SER A 43 -15.54 1.95 -2.32
C SER A 43 -15.37 0.85 -3.36
N LEU A 44 -16.23 -0.16 -3.31
CA LEU A 44 -16.38 -1.20 -4.34
C LEU A 44 -16.77 -0.64 -5.72
N PHE A 45 -17.22 0.61 -5.79
CA PHE A 45 -17.56 1.31 -7.04
C PHE A 45 -16.42 2.16 -7.60
N ASP A 46 -15.25 2.18 -6.96
CA ASP A 46 -14.09 2.92 -7.46
C ASP A 46 -13.51 2.26 -8.73
N THR A 47 -13.21 3.08 -9.75
CA THR A 47 -12.22 2.71 -10.77
C THR A 47 -10.81 2.84 -10.19
N ILE A 48 -9.81 2.30 -10.89
CA ILE A 48 -8.42 2.41 -10.41
C ILE A 48 -7.96 3.87 -10.33
N GLU A 49 -8.41 4.73 -11.25
CA GLU A 49 -8.10 6.15 -11.27
C GLU A 49 -8.77 6.90 -10.12
N SER A 50 -10.04 6.58 -9.82
CA SER A 50 -10.73 7.12 -8.64
C SER A 50 -10.00 6.72 -7.36
N ARG A 51 -9.62 5.44 -7.25
CA ARG A 51 -8.90 4.92 -6.09
C ARG A 51 -7.54 5.59 -5.92
N TYR A 52 -6.82 5.81 -7.02
CA TYR A 52 -5.56 6.53 -7.00
C TYR A 52 -5.73 8.01 -6.63
N ALA A 53 -6.77 8.69 -7.13
CA ALA A 53 -7.05 10.08 -6.78
C ALA A 53 -7.37 10.26 -5.28
N LYS A 54 -8.09 9.31 -4.67
CA LYS A 54 -8.31 9.26 -3.22
C LYS A 54 -7.00 9.04 -2.47
N LEU A 55 -6.21 8.04 -2.88
CA LEU A 55 -4.89 7.75 -2.30
C LEU A 55 -3.98 8.98 -2.31
N ARG A 56 -3.93 9.70 -3.43
CA ARG A 56 -3.15 10.94 -3.55
C ARG A 56 -3.58 12.02 -2.56
N ARG A 57 -4.89 12.24 -2.41
CA ARG A 57 -5.42 13.23 -1.46
C ARG A 57 -5.10 12.85 -0.02
N THR A 58 -5.24 11.56 0.34
CA THR A 58 -4.86 11.05 1.66
C THR A 58 -3.36 11.27 1.92
N ALA A 59 -2.49 10.75 1.07
CA ALA A 59 -1.05 10.82 1.28
C ALA A 59 -0.52 12.26 1.36
N HIS A 60 -1.14 13.20 0.62
CA HIS A 60 -0.77 14.61 0.66
C HIS A 60 -1.26 15.35 1.93
N SER A 61 -2.31 14.86 2.58
CA SER A 61 -2.95 15.57 3.70
C SER A 61 -2.45 15.14 5.07
N PHE A 62 -1.96 13.90 5.19
CA PHE A 62 -1.47 13.30 6.43
C PHE A 62 0.04 13.08 6.32
N THR A 63 0.68 12.57 7.36
CA THR A 63 2.11 12.25 7.34
C THR A 63 2.41 10.89 7.96
N ILE A 64 3.59 10.35 7.65
CA ILE A 64 4.20 9.26 8.42
C ILE A 64 4.67 9.84 9.76
N CYS A 65 4.28 9.23 10.87
CA CYS A 65 4.79 9.55 12.21
C CYS A 65 5.86 8.55 12.69
N GLN A 66 5.81 7.31 12.19
CA GLN A 66 6.83 6.31 12.43
C GLN A 66 7.09 5.48 11.18
N PHE A 67 8.37 5.28 10.88
CA PHE A 67 8.81 4.38 9.82
C PHE A 67 9.50 3.17 10.44
N GLY A 68 9.03 1.98 10.11
CA GLY A 68 9.60 0.72 10.50
C GLY A 68 10.45 0.14 9.39
N MET A 69 11.65 -0.32 9.74
CA MET A 69 12.54 -1.01 8.81
C MET A 69 13.14 -2.22 9.48
N SER A 70 13.14 -3.36 8.78
CA SER A 70 13.89 -4.54 9.19
C SER A 70 14.78 -5.02 8.05
N VAL A 71 16.08 -5.07 8.32
CA VAL A 71 17.11 -5.50 7.37
C VAL A 71 17.45 -6.96 7.65
N PHE A 72 17.35 -7.81 6.62
CA PHE A 72 17.56 -9.25 6.75
C PHE A 72 18.87 -9.66 6.08
N ILE A 73 19.79 -10.20 6.87
CA ILE A 73 21.10 -10.70 6.40
C ILE A 73 21.09 -12.23 6.51
N SER A 74 21.34 -12.92 5.39
CA SER A 74 21.46 -14.38 5.37
C SER A 74 22.83 -14.78 5.89
N ASP A 75 22.89 -15.84 6.69
CA ASP A 75 24.15 -16.50 7.00
C ASP A 75 24.74 -17.21 5.76
N PRO A 76 26.06 -17.47 5.74
CA PRO A 76 26.70 -18.21 4.65
C PRO A 76 26.17 -19.63 4.46
N GLU A 77 25.67 -20.26 5.52
CA GLU A 77 25.16 -21.63 5.50
C GLU A 77 23.68 -21.72 5.07
N MET A 78 23.01 -20.60 4.84
CA MET A 78 21.56 -20.47 4.54
C MET A 78 20.64 -21.06 5.61
N LYS A 79 21.13 -21.24 6.84
CA LYS A 79 20.35 -21.80 7.94
C LYS A 79 19.58 -20.74 8.69
N HIS A 80 20.10 -19.53 8.77
CA HIS A 80 19.46 -18.46 9.52
C HIS A 80 19.58 -17.09 8.85
N TYR A 81 18.59 -16.25 9.12
CA TYR A 81 18.63 -14.83 8.80
C TYR A 81 18.71 -14.04 10.10
N THR A 82 19.60 -13.06 10.16
CA THR A 82 19.64 -12.07 11.23
C THR A 82 18.82 -10.85 10.81
N ALA A 83 17.82 -10.51 11.62
CA ALA A 83 16.96 -9.35 11.42
C ALA A 83 17.44 -8.17 12.28
N HIS A 84 17.74 -7.05 11.64
CA HIS A 84 18.08 -5.78 12.28
C HIS A 84 16.93 -4.79 12.12
N SER A 85 16.18 -4.55 13.20
CA SER A 85 14.97 -3.73 13.15
C SER A 85 15.13 -2.34 13.76
N PHE A 86 14.63 -1.32 13.06
CA PHE A 86 14.75 0.11 13.38
C PHE A 86 13.39 0.80 13.30
N ASN A 87 13.00 1.51 14.36
CA ASN A 87 11.89 2.45 14.34
C ASN A 87 12.41 3.86 14.20
N PHE A 88 11.99 4.57 13.17
CA PHE A 88 12.33 5.97 12.98
C PHE A 88 11.12 6.83 13.33
N TYR A 89 11.26 7.74 14.28
CA TYR A 89 10.22 8.73 14.59
C TYR A 89 10.40 9.91 13.65
N LEU A 90 9.37 10.25 12.86
CA LEU A 90 9.49 11.21 11.77
C LEU A 90 8.58 12.41 11.97
N PHE A 91 9.11 13.63 12.01
CA PHE A 91 8.32 14.83 12.19
C PHE A 91 8.66 15.89 11.13
N PRO A 92 7.69 16.39 10.35
CA PRO A 92 7.95 17.40 9.33
C PRO A 92 8.24 18.75 10.02
N LYS A 93 9.50 19.00 10.34
CA LYS A 93 9.92 20.18 11.11
C LYS A 93 9.87 21.43 10.24
N THR A 94 9.45 22.54 10.85
CA THR A 94 9.52 23.84 10.20
C THR A 94 10.97 24.27 10.01
N PHE A 95 11.26 24.89 8.87
CA PHE A 95 12.56 25.48 8.60
C PHE A 95 12.43 26.96 8.27
N GLN A 96 12.83 27.79 9.23
CA GLN A 96 12.80 29.25 9.15
C GLN A 96 11.47 29.77 8.56
N HIS A 97 11.52 30.71 7.61
CA HIS A 97 10.37 31.17 6.84
C HIS A 97 10.17 30.39 5.53
N ILE A 98 11.06 29.44 5.22
CA ILE A 98 11.16 28.78 3.91
C ILE A 98 10.23 27.58 3.81
N TYR A 99 10.06 26.84 4.91
CA TYR A 99 9.25 25.62 4.94
C TYR A 99 8.43 25.55 6.22
N ASN A 100 7.11 25.53 6.07
CA ASN A 100 6.15 25.43 7.17
C ASN A 100 5.08 24.38 6.81
N PRO A 101 5.42 23.08 6.93
CA PRO A 101 4.51 22.01 6.57
C PRO A 101 3.26 22.01 7.44
N ARG A 102 2.14 21.63 6.84
CA ARG A 102 0.87 21.41 7.54
C ARG A 102 0.38 20.03 7.18
N PHE A 103 -0.07 19.29 8.18
CA PHE A 103 -0.66 17.98 8.02
C PHE A 103 -1.90 17.85 8.90
N LEU A 104 -2.76 16.92 8.54
CA LEU A 104 -3.96 16.55 9.29
C LEU A 104 -3.64 15.40 10.25
N ILE A 105 -4.48 15.32 11.29
CA ILE A 105 -4.50 14.23 12.24
C ILE A 105 -5.93 13.72 12.31
N GLN A 106 -6.11 12.41 12.19
CA GLN A 106 -7.40 11.74 12.35
C GLN A 106 -7.50 11.21 13.78
N CYS A 107 -8.53 11.62 14.54
CA CYS A 107 -8.67 11.26 15.96
C CYS A 107 -8.64 9.75 16.19
N ALA A 108 -9.39 8.98 15.39
CA ALA A 108 -9.42 7.51 15.49
C ALA A 108 -8.03 6.86 15.32
N ASN A 109 -7.16 7.46 14.50
CA ASN A 109 -5.78 6.97 14.33
C ASN A 109 -4.92 7.28 15.55
N ILE A 110 -5.09 8.45 16.16
CA ILE A 110 -4.37 8.79 17.39
C ILE A 110 -4.82 7.92 18.56
N GLU A 111 -6.12 7.69 18.71
CA GLU A 111 -6.68 6.77 19.70
C GLU A 111 -6.08 5.36 19.55
N PHE A 112 -6.06 4.85 18.32
CA PHE A 112 -5.44 3.57 18.00
C PHE A 112 -3.94 3.53 18.35
N LEU A 113 -3.17 4.57 18.00
CA LEU A 113 -1.75 4.64 18.35
C LEU A 113 -1.52 4.74 19.87
N CYS A 114 -2.39 5.42 20.61
CA CYS A 114 -2.37 5.46 22.08
C CYS A 114 -2.58 4.07 22.68
N GLU A 115 -3.53 3.28 22.17
CA GLU A 115 -3.79 1.90 22.61
C GLU A 115 -2.55 1.00 22.43
N HIS A 116 -1.73 1.29 21.43
CA HIS A 116 -0.49 0.55 21.12
C HIS A 116 0.77 1.21 21.69
N SER A 117 0.61 2.08 22.70
CA SER A 117 1.72 2.70 23.44
C SER A 117 2.68 3.53 22.58
N PHE A 118 2.17 4.19 21.53
CA PHE A 118 2.96 5.10 20.72
C PHE A 118 3.46 6.30 21.54
N ASP A 119 4.74 6.65 21.40
CA ASP A 119 5.36 7.75 22.14
C ASP A 119 5.28 9.08 21.36
N PHE A 120 4.18 9.79 21.56
CA PHE A 120 3.94 11.11 20.94
C PHE A 120 4.96 12.16 21.36
N ASN A 121 5.47 12.11 22.60
CA ASN A 121 6.50 13.07 23.04
C ASN A 121 7.79 12.86 22.26
N LYS A 122 8.23 11.60 22.12
CA LYS A 122 9.39 11.27 21.30
C LYS A 122 9.20 11.69 19.84
N TRP A 123 7.99 11.50 19.30
CA TRP A 123 7.66 11.96 17.95
C TRP A 123 7.77 13.48 17.80
N PHE A 124 7.15 14.29 18.67
CA PHE A 124 7.16 15.75 18.56
C PHE A 124 8.52 16.38 18.89
N TYR A 125 9.19 15.93 19.95
CA TYR A 125 10.42 16.59 20.42
C TYR A 125 11.68 16.11 19.68
N GLU A 126 11.70 14.83 19.31
CA GLU A 126 12.88 14.14 18.78
C GLU A 126 12.62 13.50 17.41
N GLY A 127 11.51 13.84 16.75
CA GLY A 127 11.24 13.41 15.38
C GLY A 127 12.31 13.88 14.40
N ILE A 128 12.77 12.94 13.58
CA ILE A 128 13.71 13.19 12.48
C ILE A 128 12.97 14.01 11.42
N SER A 129 13.56 15.13 11.02
CA SER A 129 13.01 15.95 9.94
C SER A 129 13.10 15.21 8.60
N PHE A 130 12.26 15.62 7.67
CA PHE A 130 12.32 15.15 6.29
C PHE A 130 11.73 16.20 5.37
N CYS A 131 12.09 16.08 4.10
CA CYS A 131 11.50 16.83 2.99
C CYS A 131 11.51 15.94 1.75
N ASN A 132 10.79 16.33 0.71
CA ASN A 132 10.89 15.73 -0.61
C ASN A 132 11.95 16.44 -1.48
N ARG A 133 12.19 15.92 -2.68
CA ARG A 133 13.19 16.46 -3.62
C ARG A 133 12.90 17.91 -4.04
N GLN A 134 11.63 18.28 -4.20
CA GLN A 134 11.26 19.63 -4.61
C GLN A 134 11.50 20.64 -3.48
N GLU A 135 11.28 20.23 -2.23
CA GLU A 135 11.58 21.01 -1.04
C GLU A 135 13.09 21.14 -0.80
N GLU A 136 13.86 20.06 -0.93
CA GLU A 136 15.33 20.11 -0.81
C GLU A 136 15.96 21.06 -1.85
N ALA A 137 15.42 21.09 -3.06
CA ALA A 137 15.90 22.00 -4.11
C ALA A 137 15.79 23.48 -3.68
N LYS A 138 14.74 23.85 -2.94
CA LYS A 138 14.54 25.21 -2.40
C LYS A 138 15.52 25.54 -1.27
N LEU A 139 16.02 24.53 -0.53
CA LEU A 139 17.05 24.76 0.49
C LEU A 139 18.41 25.08 -0.12
N THR A 140 18.68 24.57 -1.33
CA THR A 140 19.98 24.74 -2.00
C THR A 140 20.15 26.14 -2.59
N THR A 141 19.05 26.86 -2.82
CA THR A 141 19.07 28.26 -3.28
C THR A 141 19.34 29.26 -2.15
N GLU A 142 19.27 28.82 -0.90
CA GLU A 142 19.44 29.66 0.29
C GLU A 142 20.78 29.38 0.97
N VAL A 143 21.31 30.35 1.73
CA VAL A 143 22.57 30.21 2.47
C VAL A 143 22.31 29.42 3.77
N VAL A 144 22.19 28.11 3.66
CA VAL A 144 22.05 27.18 4.79
C VAL A 144 23.39 26.48 5.02
N SER A 145 23.82 26.32 6.28
CA SER A 145 25.04 25.54 6.56
C SER A 145 24.85 24.07 6.18
N LYS A 146 25.97 23.35 5.97
CA LYS A 146 25.92 21.93 5.61
C LYS A 146 25.22 21.09 6.69
N GLU A 147 25.50 21.35 7.95
CA GLU A 147 24.92 20.63 9.09
C GLU A 147 23.41 20.86 9.21
N GLU A 148 22.97 22.11 9.07
CA GLU A 148 21.54 22.43 9.05
C GLU A 148 20.84 21.78 7.87
N LYS A 149 21.44 21.81 6.67
CA LYS A 149 20.89 21.12 5.49
C LYS A 149 20.73 19.62 5.76
N GLU A 150 21.72 18.98 6.38
CA GLU A 150 21.65 17.57 6.74
C GLU A 150 20.56 17.26 7.78
N ASP A 151 20.35 18.12 8.78
CA ASP A 151 19.24 17.99 9.76
C ASP A 151 17.88 18.11 9.07
N ILE A 152 17.71 19.08 8.16
CA ILE A 152 16.42 19.33 7.47
C ILE A 152 16.08 18.19 6.52
N VAL A 153 17.04 17.77 5.68
CA VAL A 153 16.86 16.66 4.74
C VAL A 153 16.59 15.37 5.51
N GLY A 154 17.31 15.18 6.62
CA GLY A 154 17.06 14.15 7.64
C GLY A 154 16.74 12.79 7.03
N PHE A 155 15.55 12.28 7.27
CA PHE A 155 15.15 10.93 6.89
C PHE A 155 15.19 10.66 5.38
N ARG A 156 15.08 11.68 4.53
CA ARG A 156 15.21 11.50 3.08
C ARG A 156 16.55 10.87 2.68
N ARG A 157 17.60 11.07 3.48
CA ARG A 157 18.91 10.41 3.29
C ARG A 157 18.81 8.89 3.35
N LEU A 158 18.00 8.36 4.29
CA LEU A 158 17.74 6.92 4.36
C LEU A 158 16.90 6.47 3.16
N PHE A 159 15.88 7.24 2.77
CA PHE A 159 15.10 6.94 1.57
C PHE A 159 15.98 6.84 0.31
N GLN A 160 16.94 7.75 0.13
CA GLN A 160 17.91 7.69 -0.96
C GLN A 160 18.77 6.44 -0.91
N LEU A 161 19.30 6.09 0.28
CA LEU A 161 20.04 4.85 0.47
C LEU A 161 19.21 3.61 0.07
N LEU A 162 17.93 3.56 0.44
CA LEU A 162 17.03 2.46 0.05
C LEU A 162 16.88 2.40 -1.48
N VAL A 163 16.63 3.54 -2.13
CA VAL A 163 16.49 3.64 -3.59
C VAL A 163 17.78 3.24 -4.31
N GLU A 164 18.94 3.67 -3.81
CA GLU A 164 20.26 3.38 -4.39
C GLU A 164 20.69 1.92 -4.21
N SER A 165 20.30 1.30 -3.10
CA SER A 165 20.64 -0.10 -2.81
C SER A 165 20.08 -1.08 -3.84
N LYS A 166 18.94 -0.73 -4.46
CA LYS A 166 18.15 -1.60 -5.37
C LYS A 166 17.84 -2.98 -4.80
N LYS A 167 17.90 -3.14 -3.47
CA LYS A 167 17.54 -4.37 -2.76
C LYS A 167 16.03 -4.60 -2.88
N PRO A 168 15.56 -5.86 -2.82
CA PRO A 168 14.13 -6.14 -2.72
C PRO A 168 13.51 -5.44 -1.51
N LEU A 169 12.45 -4.68 -1.77
CA LEU A 169 11.68 -3.95 -0.76
C LEU A 169 10.37 -4.70 -0.49
N LEU A 170 10.18 -5.12 0.75
CA LEU A 170 9.02 -5.90 1.17
C LEU A 170 8.09 -5.07 2.04
N GLY A 171 6.79 -5.35 1.94
CA GLY A 171 5.76 -4.80 2.81
C GLY A 171 4.55 -5.73 2.89
N HIS A 172 3.56 -5.35 3.69
CA HIS A 172 2.30 -6.08 3.78
C HIS A 172 1.13 -5.15 3.48
N ASN A 173 0.43 -5.35 2.35
CA ASN A 173 -0.65 -4.46 1.92
C ASN A 173 -0.17 -3.00 1.77
N MET A 174 1.00 -2.84 1.16
CA MET A 174 1.88 -1.68 1.31
C MET A 174 1.57 -0.49 0.37
N LEU A 175 0.39 -0.45 -0.25
CA LEU A 175 0.06 0.61 -1.21
C LEU A 175 0.06 2.00 -0.56
N LEU A 176 -0.42 2.07 0.68
CA LEU A 176 -0.50 3.33 1.41
C LEU A 176 0.90 3.78 1.85
N ASP A 177 1.70 2.87 2.41
CA ASP A 177 3.10 3.09 2.79
C ASP A 177 3.90 3.67 1.62
N LEU A 178 3.81 3.03 0.44
CA LEU A 178 4.50 3.47 -0.76
C LEU A 178 4.02 4.84 -1.24
N ALA A 179 2.73 5.16 -1.10
CA ALA A 179 2.21 6.47 -1.46
C ALA A 179 2.74 7.57 -0.53
N TYR A 180 2.72 7.35 0.78
CA TYR A 180 3.29 8.31 1.73
C TYR A 180 4.80 8.47 1.55
N MET A 181 5.55 7.37 1.38
CA MET A 181 6.99 7.45 1.10
C MET A 181 7.27 8.27 -0.16
N PHE A 182 6.43 8.12 -1.19
CA PHE A 182 6.54 8.91 -2.41
C PHE A 182 6.36 10.40 -2.10
N ASP A 183 5.24 10.79 -1.48
CA ASP A 183 4.91 12.20 -1.18
C ASP A 183 5.92 12.85 -0.22
N CYS A 184 6.26 12.15 0.87
CA CYS A 184 7.10 12.68 1.95
C CYS A 184 8.58 12.77 1.55
N PHE A 185 9.11 11.83 0.76
CA PHE A 185 10.57 11.70 0.57
C PHE A 185 11.03 11.81 -0.88
N HIS A 186 10.18 11.47 -1.84
CA HIS A 186 10.51 11.57 -3.26
C HIS A 186 10.06 12.92 -3.82
N GLU A 187 8.78 13.06 -4.13
CA GLU A 187 8.12 14.23 -4.70
C GLU A 187 6.61 14.10 -4.47
N PRO A 188 5.81 15.18 -4.56
CA PRO A 188 4.36 15.04 -4.54
C PRO A 188 3.86 13.98 -5.54
N LEU A 189 2.92 13.13 -5.10
CA LEU A 189 2.36 12.08 -5.97
C LEU A 189 1.86 12.67 -7.31
N PRO A 190 2.19 12.07 -8.47
CA PRO A 190 1.81 12.61 -9.76
C PRO A 190 0.30 12.60 -9.98
N THR A 191 -0.19 13.39 -10.94
CA THR A 191 -1.61 13.36 -11.28
C THR A 191 -2.00 12.06 -12.01
N SER A 192 -1.06 11.51 -12.79
CA SER A 192 -1.20 10.28 -13.58
C SER A 192 -0.89 9.06 -12.74
N TYR A 193 -1.86 8.14 -12.67
CA TYR A 193 -1.68 6.82 -12.05
C TYR A 193 -0.58 6.00 -12.74
N THR A 194 -0.46 6.11 -14.05
CA THR A 194 0.58 5.41 -14.82
C THR A 194 1.97 5.94 -14.47
N ASP A 195 2.11 7.25 -14.29
CA ASP A 195 3.40 7.88 -13.94
C ASP A 195 3.80 7.47 -12.52
N PHE A 196 2.85 7.40 -11.59
CA PHE A 196 3.10 6.87 -10.25
C PHE A 196 3.66 5.45 -10.30
N LYS A 197 3.04 4.55 -11.05
CA LYS A 197 3.52 3.17 -11.20
C LYS A 197 4.93 3.12 -11.78
N ALA A 198 5.15 3.84 -12.88
CA ALA A 198 6.42 3.86 -13.58
C ALA A 198 7.55 4.40 -12.69
N THR A 199 7.33 5.55 -12.05
CA THR A 199 8.32 6.15 -11.15
C THR A 199 8.59 5.27 -9.94
N LEU A 200 7.55 4.69 -9.33
CA LEU A 200 7.71 3.80 -8.19
C LEU A 200 8.53 2.56 -8.55
N HIS A 201 8.31 1.98 -9.73
CA HIS A 201 9.08 0.84 -10.23
C HIS A 201 10.56 1.19 -10.51
N LEU A 202 10.83 2.42 -10.97
CA LEU A 202 12.19 2.91 -11.17
C LEU A 202 12.93 3.11 -9.84
N LEU A 203 12.23 3.62 -8.83
CA LEU A 203 12.77 3.81 -7.49
C LEU A 203 13.11 2.45 -6.85
N PHE A 204 12.16 1.51 -6.89
CA PHE A 204 12.27 0.18 -6.30
C PHE A 204 11.94 -0.90 -7.35
N PRO A 205 12.97 -1.48 -8.02
CA PRO A 205 12.75 -2.45 -9.11
C PRO A 205 12.14 -3.78 -8.68
N VAL A 206 12.27 -4.12 -7.39
CA VAL A 206 11.72 -5.36 -6.82
C VAL A 206 10.95 -5.00 -5.56
N ILE A 207 9.63 -4.82 -5.70
CA ILE A 207 8.69 -4.67 -4.59
C ILE A 207 7.96 -5.99 -4.36
N ILE A 208 7.85 -6.41 -3.11
CA ILE A 208 7.18 -7.65 -2.73
C ILE A 208 6.12 -7.36 -1.67
N ASP A 209 4.85 -7.48 -2.05
CA ASP A 209 3.72 -7.35 -1.13
C ASP A 209 3.30 -8.74 -0.61
N THR A 210 3.56 -9.00 0.66
CA THR A 210 3.26 -10.30 1.30
C THR A 210 1.76 -10.57 1.40
N LYS A 211 0.89 -9.55 1.41
CA LYS A 211 -0.56 -9.70 1.32
C LYS A 211 -0.96 -10.29 -0.04
N ASN A 212 -0.35 -9.80 -1.11
CA ASN A 212 -0.62 -10.31 -2.46
C ASN A 212 -0.16 -11.77 -2.59
N ILE A 213 1.04 -12.10 -2.08
CA ILE A 213 1.57 -13.47 -2.08
C ILE A 213 0.65 -14.41 -1.30
N SER A 214 0.38 -14.10 -0.03
CA SER A 214 -0.43 -14.96 0.85
C SER A 214 -1.81 -15.24 0.28
N ARG A 215 -2.46 -14.24 -0.36
CA ARG A 215 -3.73 -14.44 -1.06
C ARG A 215 -3.61 -15.38 -2.27
N ALA A 216 -2.54 -15.24 -3.04
CA ALA A 216 -2.35 -16.02 -4.26
C ALA A 216 -1.99 -17.49 -3.99
N ILE A 217 -1.30 -17.76 -2.87
CA ILE A 217 -0.87 -19.12 -2.50
C ILE A 217 -1.73 -19.78 -1.43
N ARG A 218 -2.78 -19.09 -0.97
CA ARG A 218 -3.66 -19.56 0.10
C ARG A 218 -4.15 -21.00 -0.09
N THR A 219 -4.53 -21.39 -1.31
CA THR A 219 -5.01 -22.75 -1.60
C THR A 219 -3.90 -23.80 -1.61
N LYS A 220 -2.63 -23.40 -1.80
CA LYS A 220 -1.47 -24.30 -1.72
C LYS A 220 -0.97 -24.49 -0.29
N MET A 221 -1.31 -23.57 0.60
CA MET A 221 -0.95 -23.56 2.01
C MET A 221 -2.22 -23.47 2.86
N ASP A 222 -3.30 -24.13 2.46
CA ASP A 222 -4.62 -24.03 3.10
C ASP A 222 -4.58 -24.45 4.57
N LYS A 223 -3.73 -25.43 4.90
CA LYS A 223 -3.41 -25.85 6.27
C LYS A 223 -2.87 -24.72 7.15
N TYR A 224 -2.13 -23.77 6.57
CA TYR A 224 -1.42 -22.72 7.31
C TYR A 224 -2.02 -21.32 7.09
N ILE A 225 -2.67 -21.04 5.96
CA ILE A 225 -3.16 -19.71 5.59
C ILE A 225 -4.69 -19.68 5.62
N ASN A 226 -5.23 -19.46 6.81
CA ASN A 226 -6.66 -19.24 7.01
C ASN A 226 -7.04 -17.77 6.81
N LYS A 227 -6.28 -16.88 7.44
CA LYS A 227 -6.40 -15.42 7.32
C LYS A 227 -5.12 -14.86 6.71
N THR A 228 -5.22 -13.66 6.17
CA THR A 228 -4.10 -13.00 5.48
C THR A 228 -3.71 -11.69 6.15
N SER A 229 -4.22 -11.37 7.34
CA SER A 229 -3.66 -10.27 8.14
C SER A 229 -2.27 -10.66 8.64
N LEU A 230 -1.40 -9.67 8.84
CA LEU A 230 0.01 -9.90 9.15
C LEU A 230 0.20 -10.68 10.45
N ASP A 231 -0.56 -10.32 11.49
CA ASP A 231 -0.58 -10.94 12.80
C ASP A 231 -0.93 -12.44 12.74
N GLU A 232 -1.99 -12.78 12.02
CA GLU A 232 -2.46 -14.16 11.84
C GLU A 232 -1.49 -14.97 10.96
N LEU A 233 -0.94 -14.36 9.91
CA LEU A 233 0.09 -15.00 9.09
C LEU A 233 1.35 -15.28 9.89
N TYR A 234 1.82 -14.31 10.68
CA TYR A 234 2.98 -14.49 11.54
C TYR A 234 2.73 -15.60 12.56
N ALA A 235 1.61 -15.54 13.29
CA ALA A 235 1.26 -16.53 14.30
C ALA A 235 1.17 -17.96 13.73
N SER A 236 0.62 -18.11 12.52
CA SER A 236 0.53 -19.42 11.86
C SER A 236 1.88 -19.91 11.34
N LEU A 237 2.68 -19.05 10.71
CA LEU A 237 3.96 -19.45 10.11
C LEU A 237 5.11 -19.53 11.12
N SER A 238 4.92 -19.00 12.33
CA SER A 238 5.87 -19.13 13.44
C SER A 238 5.55 -20.27 14.39
N ASN A 239 4.50 -21.06 14.13
CA ASN A 239 4.09 -22.13 15.04
C ASN A 239 4.96 -23.40 14.86
N GLU A 240 4.97 -24.25 15.89
CA GLU A 240 5.76 -25.49 15.87
C GLU A 240 5.33 -26.47 14.78
N GLU A 241 4.04 -26.47 14.42
CA GLU A 241 3.51 -27.37 13.41
C GLU A 241 4.10 -27.05 12.02
N TYR A 242 4.17 -25.77 11.67
CA TYR A 242 4.85 -25.30 10.47
C TYR A 242 6.33 -25.64 10.53
N ALA A 243 7.01 -25.31 11.63
CA ALA A 243 8.44 -25.54 11.79
C ALA A 243 8.84 -27.04 11.62
N LYS A 244 8.02 -27.96 12.13
CA LYS A 244 8.25 -29.41 12.01
C LYS A 244 7.90 -29.97 10.64
N SER A 245 7.01 -29.30 9.89
CA SER A 245 6.50 -29.82 8.60
C SER A 245 7.28 -29.31 7.39
N VAL A 246 7.97 -28.19 7.49
CA VAL A 246 8.71 -27.58 6.38
C VAL A 246 10.21 -27.72 6.60
N ILE A 247 10.79 -28.78 6.02
CA ILE A 247 12.22 -29.09 6.14
C ILE A 247 13.10 -27.99 5.52
N TYR A 248 14.26 -27.75 6.14
CA TYR A 248 15.23 -26.73 5.74
C TYR A 248 14.72 -25.28 5.80
N ALA A 249 13.56 -25.02 6.41
CA ALA A 249 13.08 -23.66 6.60
C ALA A 249 14.09 -22.86 7.43
N PRO A 250 14.53 -21.68 6.98
CA PRO A 250 15.56 -20.93 7.69
C PRO A 250 14.99 -20.40 9.00
N ASP A 251 15.83 -20.39 10.03
CA ASP A 251 15.54 -19.68 11.26
C ASP A 251 15.68 -18.17 11.03
N VAL A 252 14.98 -17.38 11.85
CA VAL A 252 15.09 -15.93 11.82
C VAL A 252 15.37 -15.49 13.24
N VAL A 253 16.54 -14.89 13.44
CA VAL A 253 17.02 -14.44 14.74
C VAL A 253 17.08 -12.92 14.78
N HIS A 254 16.79 -12.34 15.93
CA HIS A 254 16.94 -10.91 16.12
C HIS A 254 18.40 -10.55 16.38
N SER A 255 18.85 -9.44 15.79
CA SER A 255 20.10 -8.81 16.19
C SER A 255 20.01 -8.33 17.65
N PRO A 256 21.15 -8.14 18.35
CA PRO A 256 21.17 -7.63 19.73
C PRO A 256 20.37 -6.34 19.92
N ASP A 257 20.40 -5.42 18.94
CA ASP A 257 19.71 -4.13 18.98
C ASP A 257 18.18 -4.23 18.79
N SER A 258 17.68 -5.44 18.51
CA SER A 258 16.27 -5.77 18.30
C SER A 258 15.81 -6.98 19.10
N SER A 259 16.61 -7.43 20.09
CA SER A 259 16.34 -8.64 20.89
C SER A 259 14.97 -8.64 21.56
N ARG A 260 14.47 -7.46 21.97
CA ARG A 260 13.15 -7.31 22.60
C ARG A 260 12.00 -7.91 21.79
N TYR A 261 12.13 -7.95 20.45
CA TYR A 261 11.10 -8.51 19.57
C TYR A 261 11.04 -10.05 19.61
N GLY A 262 12.10 -10.70 20.10
CA GLY A 262 12.07 -12.13 20.41
C GLY A 262 11.33 -12.44 21.72
N GLU A 263 11.21 -11.46 22.62
CA GLU A 263 10.62 -11.64 23.95
C GLU A 263 9.15 -11.18 24.00
N THR A 264 8.84 -10.07 23.32
CA THR A 264 7.52 -9.44 23.35
C THR A 264 7.00 -9.23 21.93
N LYS A 265 5.74 -9.61 21.70
CA LYS A 265 5.04 -9.30 20.45
C LYS A 265 4.57 -7.85 20.50
N CYS A 266 5.06 -7.02 19.58
CA CYS A 266 4.77 -5.59 19.53
C CYS A 266 4.02 -5.23 18.24
N PHE A 267 2.91 -5.91 17.93
CA PHE A 267 2.09 -5.56 16.75
C PHE A 267 1.65 -4.11 16.82
N HIS A 268 1.56 -3.45 15.65
CA HIS A 268 1.27 -2.02 15.54
C HIS A 268 2.40 -1.12 16.06
N GLU A 269 3.61 -1.67 16.07
CA GLU A 269 4.85 -0.92 16.08
C GLU A 269 5.58 -1.19 14.78
N ALA A 270 5.87 -0.12 14.02
CA ALA A 270 6.28 -0.23 12.62
C ALA A 270 7.47 -1.19 12.40
N ALA A 271 8.52 -1.14 13.24
CA ALA A 271 9.68 -2.01 13.04
C ALA A 271 9.46 -3.47 13.43
N TYR A 272 8.49 -3.75 14.31
CA TYR A 272 8.06 -5.11 14.61
C TYR A 272 7.23 -5.67 13.45
N ASP A 273 6.30 -4.88 12.91
CA ASP A 273 5.49 -5.28 11.76
C ASP A 273 6.36 -5.45 10.50
N ALA A 274 7.34 -4.57 10.27
CA ALA A 274 8.36 -4.76 9.24
C ALA A 274 9.18 -6.06 9.43
N TYR A 275 9.51 -6.43 10.67
CA TYR A 275 10.13 -7.73 10.94
C TYR A 275 9.18 -8.90 10.60
N CYS A 276 7.93 -8.83 11.05
CA CYS A 276 6.92 -9.85 10.75
C CYS A 276 6.73 -10.01 9.24
N VAL A 277 6.73 -8.93 8.47
CA VAL A 277 6.69 -8.94 7.00
C VAL A 277 7.82 -9.80 6.42
N GLY A 278 9.06 -9.55 6.83
CA GLY A 278 10.21 -10.31 6.33
C GLY A 278 10.18 -11.78 6.77
N TYR A 279 9.74 -12.05 8.00
CA TYR A 279 9.54 -13.40 8.51
C TYR A 279 8.53 -14.19 7.67
N VAL A 280 7.31 -13.66 7.49
CA VAL A 280 6.25 -14.36 6.74
C VAL A 280 6.64 -14.53 5.28
N PHE A 281 7.34 -13.55 4.69
CA PHE A 281 7.91 -13.68 3.35
C PHE A 281 8.86 -14.88 3.25
N LEU A 282 9.84 -14.98 4.16
CA LEU A 282 10.82 -16.06 4.15
C LEU A 282 10.14 -17.43 4.25
N LYS A 283 9.18 -17.59 5.17
CA LYS A 283 8.43 -18.84 5.34
C LYS A 283 7.59 -19.18 4.09
N MET A 284 6.84 -18.22 3.54
CA MET A 284 6.04 -18.47 2.33
C MET A 284 6.91 -18.78 1.10
N ALA A 285 7.98 -18.00 0.87
CA ALA A 285 8.88 -18.20 -0.26
C ALA A 285 9.64 -19.53 -0.16
N HIS A 286 10.04 -19.91 1.05
CA HIS A 286 10.70 -21.19 1.31
C HIS A 286 9.77 -22.37 1.06
N PHE A 287 8.54 -22.33 1.58
CA PHE A 287 7.54 -23.38 1.32
C PHE A 287 7.37 -23.61 -0.18
N LEU A 288 7.13 -22.54 -0.95
CA LEU A 288 6.97 -22.64 -2.40
C LEU A 288 8.22 -23.19 -3.08
N ALA A 289 9.42 -22.81 -2.62
CA ALA A 289 10.66 -23.27 -3.21
C ALA A 289 10.85 -24.77 -3.00
N ILE A 290 10.67 -25.28 -1.77
CA ILE A 290 10.79 -26.71 -1.45
C ILE A 290 9.69 -27.53 -2.13
N SER A 291 8.45 -27.05 -2.15
CA SER A 291 7.33 -27.77 -2.81
C SER A 291 7.54 -27.96 -4.32
N ASN A 292 8.36 -27.12 -4.95
CA ASN A 292 8.70 -27.23 -6.37
C ASN A 292 9.96 -28.08 -6.63
N MET A 293 10.62 -28.62 -5.61
CA MET A 293 11.84 -29.43 -5.74
C MET A 293 11.53 -30.92 -5.66
N SER A 294 12.10 -31.72 -6.58
CA SER A 294 12.06 -33.18 -6.50
C SER A 294 12.88 -33.73 -5.33
N HIS A 295 14.00 -33.07 -5.01
CA HIS A 295 14.88 -33.41 -3.89
C HIS A 295 15.10 -32.16 -3.04
N PRO A 296 14.44 -32.05 -1.87
CA PRO A 296 14.59 -30.92 -0.95
C PRO A 296 16.03 -30.70 -0.49
N ARG A 297 16.43 -29.43 -0.41
CA ARG A 297 17.77 -28.99 0.01
C ARG A 297 17.72 -27.56 0.56
N PRO A 298 18.75 -27.09 1.29
CA PRO A 298 18.85 -25.68 1.68
C PRO A 298 18.70 -24.74 0.48
N VAL A 299 18.02 -23.61 0.69
CA VAL A 299 17.59 -22.71 -0.39
C VAL A 299 18.20 -21.33 -0.24
N HIS A 300 19.02 -20.94 -1.22
CA HIS A 300 19.58 -19.59 -1.30
C HIS A 300 18.49 -18.53 -1.57
N PHE A 301 18.69 -17.33 -1.06
CA PHE A 301 17.79 -16.19 -1.28
C PHE A 301 17.45 -15.92 -2.76
N LYS A 302 18.43 -16.07 -3.67
CA LYS A 302 18.21 -15.91 -5.12
C LYS A 302 17.15 -16.88 -5.66
N GLN A 303 17.07 -18.08 -5.09
CA GLN A 303 16.04 -19.04 -5.46
C GLN A 303 14.67 -18.66 -4.89
N TYR A 304 14.60 -18.04 -3.71
CA TYR A 304 13.36 -17.43 -3.23
C TYR A 304 12.84 -16.38 -4.21
N LEU A 305 13.69 -15.43 -4.63
CA LEU A 305 13.32 -14.41 -5.61
C LEU A 305 12.82 -15.02 -6.93
N LYS A 306 13.48 -16.06 -7.44
CA LYS A 306 13.02 -16.77 -8.64
C LYS A 306 11.65 -17.42 -8.46
N THR A 307 11.42 -18.03 -7.30
CA THR A 307 10.14 -18.68 -6.98
C THR A 307 8.99 -17.69 -6.84
N ILE A 308 9.26 -16.50 -6.28
CA ILE A 308 8.24 -15.46 -6.07
C ILE A 308 8.15 -14.42 -7.19
N GLU A 309 8.96 -14.55 -8.24
CA GLU A 309 8.98 -13.66 -9.41
C GLU A 309 7.57 -13.43 -10.01
N PRO A 310 6.69 -14.44 -10.13
CA PRO A 310 5.32 -14.24 -10.59
C PRO A 310 4.46 -13.33 -9.69
N TYR A 311 4.90 -13.03 -8.47
CA TYR A 311 4.20 -12.18 -7.50
C TYR A 311 4.93 -10.85 -7.25
N SER A 312 6.14 -10.69 -7.77
CA SER A 312 6.93 -9.47 -7.62
C SER A 312 6.29 -8.30 -8.34
N ASN A 313 6.52 -7.09 -7.84
CA ASN A 313 6.02 -5.84 -8.40
C ASN A 313 4.49 -5.78 -8.54
N ARG A 314 3.77 -6.56 -7.71
CA ARG A 314 2.32 -6.61 -7.64
C ARG A 314 1.85 -6.20 -6.24
N ILE A 315 1.41 -4.96 -6.10
CA ILE A 315 0.95 -4.40 -4.82
C ILE A 315 -0.51 -4.80 -4.60
N ASN A 316 -0.85 -5.36 -3.45
CA ASN A 316 -2.22 -5.77 -3.14
C ASN A 316 -3.17 -4.56 -3.14
N LEU A 317 -4.35 -4.72 -3.75
CA LEU A 317 -5.41 -3.72 -3.74
C LEU A 317 -6.64 -4.26 -3.02
N VAL A 318 -6.90 -3.77 -1.82
CA VAL A 318 -8.05 -4.17 -1.00
C VAL A 318 -9.34 -3.55 -1.56
N HIS A 319 -10.36 -4.41 -1.77
CA HIS A 319 -11.70 -4.02 -2.22
C HIS A 319 -11.66 -3.06 -3.42
N GLY A 320 -10.83 -3.38 -4.41
CA GLY A 320 -10.64 -2.59 -5.62
C GLY A 320 -11.07 -3.32 -6.90
N PRO A 321 -11.10 -2.60 -8.03
CA PRO A 321 -11.46 -3.14 -9.35
C PRO A 321 -10.49 -4.19 -9.88
N ILE A 322 -9.29 -4.29 -9.30
CA ILE A 322 -8.26 -5.27 -9.61
C ILE A 322 -7.75 -5.88 -8.29
N ASN A 323 -7.14 -7.07 -8.36
CA ASN A 323 -6.55 -7.69 -7.16
C ASN A 323 -5.32 -6.97 -6.66
N TYR A 324 -4.53 -6.48 -7.62
CA TYR A 324 -3.23 -5.91 -7.38
C TYR A 324 -2.91 -4.91 -8.48
N ILE A 325 -2.09 -3.92 -8.13
CA ILE A 325 -1.46 -2.99 -9.05
C ILE A 325 -0.17 -3.64 -9.56
N ASN A 326 -0.03 -3.78 -10.88
CA ASN A 326 1.14 -4.38 -11.52
C ASN A 326 2.14 -3.30 -11.93
N LEU A 327 3.21 -3.07 -11.17
CA LEU A 327 4.18 -1.99 -11.44
C LEU A 327 5.03 -2.24 -12.68
N SER A 328 5.31 -3.50 -13.02
CA SER A 328 6.16 -3.86 -14.16
C SER A 328 5.41 -3.96 -15.49
N GLY A 329 4.11 -3.62 -15.52
CA GLY A 329 3.32 -3.73 -16.74
C GLY A 329 1.88 -3.25 -16.61
N PRO A 330 1.01 -3.62 -17.56
CA PRO A 330 -0.41 -3.30 -17.48
C PRO A 330 -1.06 -4.01 -16.30
N ASP A 331 -2.07 -3.36 -15.71
CA ASP A 331 -2.89 -3.99 -14.68
C ASP A 331 -3.75 -5.10 -15.29
N GLN A 332 -4.23 -5.99 -14.42
CA GLN A 332 -5.26 -6.94 -14.82
C GLN A 332 -6.47 -6.20 -15.37
N LYS A 333 -7.21 -6.86 -16.27
CA LYS A 333 -8.52 -6.34 -16.65
C LYS A 333 -9.35 -6.16 -15.38
N GLU A 334 -9.96 -4.98 -15.23
CA GLU A 334 -10.86 -4.70 -14.12
C GLU A 334 -11.86 -5.85 -14.02
N ARG A 335 -11.98 -6.38 -12.81
CA ARG A 335 -13.06 -7.29 -12.48
C ARG A 335 -14.35 -6.54 -12.74
N GLU A 336 -15.36 -7.28 -13.18
CA GLU A 336 -16.70 -6.90 -12.78
C GLU A 336 -16.68 -7.06 -11.26
N ASN A 337 -16.34 -5.98 -10.53
CA ASN A 337 -16.68 -5.85 -9.13
C ASN A 337 -18.12 -6.33 -9.07
N TYR A 338 -18.40 -7.35 -8.25
CA TYR A 338 -19.65 -8.11 -8.29
C TYR A 338 -20.82 -7.18 -7.97
N ILE A 339 -21.20 -6.36 -8.95
CA ILE A 339 -22.14 -5.28 -8.84
C ILE A 339 -23.38 -5.78 -9.52
N ILE A 340 -24.45 -5.86 -8.75
CA ILE A 340 -25.77 -6.08 -9.28
C ILE A 340 -26.50 -4.74 -9.29
N LYS A 341 -27.39 -4.57 -10.27
CA LYS A 341 -28.33 -3.47 -10.31
C LYS A 341 -29.69 -4.01 -9.90
N VAL A 342 -30.23 -3.51 -8.81
CA VAL A 342 -31.59 -3.82 -8.36
C VAL A 342 -32.49 -2.68 -8.82
N LYS A 343 -33.60 -3.01 -9.50
CA LYS A 343 -34.61 -2.06 -9.96
C LYS A 343 -35.99 -2.45 -9.47
N THR A 344 -36.90 -1.49 -9.38
CA THR A 344 -38.32 -1.76 -9.15
C THR A 344 -39.02 -2.09 -10.47
N ALA A 345 -39.79 -3.18 -10.50
CA ALA A 345 -40.57 -3.60 -11.66
C ALA A 345 -41.61 -2.55 -12.06
N SER A 346 -42.20 -1.87 -11.07
CA SER A 346 -43.20 -0.81 -11.28
C SER A 346 -42.62 0.56 -11.62
N GLY A 347 -41.28 0.73 -11.58
CA GLY A 347 -40.63 2.04 -11.73
C GLY A 347 -40.84 2.99 -10.55
N LYS A 348 -41.42 2.51 -9.44
CA LYS A 348 -41.56 3.26 -8.19
C LYS A 348 -40.21 3.52 -7.56
N LYS A 349 -40.16 4.49 -6.62
CA LYS A 349 -38.94 4.76 -5.87
C LYS A 349 -38.50 3.49 -5.14
N ILE A 350 -37.23 3.12 -5.29
CA ILE A 350 -36.69 1.93 -4.64
C ILE A 350 -36.59 2.14 -3.12
N ASP A 351 -36.99 1.13 -2.35
CA ASP A 351 -36.88 1.15 -0.90
C ASP A 351 -35.50 0.62 -0.48
N LEU A 352 -34.58 1.56 -0.28
CA LEU A 352 -33.21 1.25 0.13
C LEU A 352 -33.14 0.66 1.54
N ASN A 353 -34.07 1.01 2.43
CA ASN A 353 -34.07 0.51 3.80
C ASN A 353 -34.50 -0.95 3.82
N HIS A 354 -35.53 -1.29 3.05
CA HIS A 354 -35.94 -2.68 2.86
C HIS A 354 -34.78 -3.51 2.26
N LEU A 355 -34.10 -3.02 1.22
CA LEU A 355 -32.96 -3.74 0.63
C LEU A 355 -31.81 -3.98 1.63
N LYS A 356 -31.49 -2.98 2.46
CA LYS A 356 -30.47 -3.13 3.51
C LYS A 356 -30.86 -4.13 4.61
N GLN A 357 -32.15 -4.35 4.83
CA GLN A 357 -32.66 -5.36 5.78
C GLN A 357 -32.67 -6.77 5.19
N VAL A 358 -32.97 -6.88 3.89
CA VAL A 358 -33.00 -8.16 3.18
C VAL A 358 -31.60 -8.74 2.99
N ILE A 359 -30.65 -7.91 2.58
CA ILE A 359 -29.29 -8.34 2.29
C ILE A 359 -28.52 -8.45 3.61
N LYS A 360 -28.26 -9.69 4.04
CA LYS A 360 -27.57 -9.99 5.31
C LYS A 360 -26.04 -9.92 5.22
N TYR A 361 -25.54 -9.57 4.04
CA TYR A 361 -24.11 -9.52 3.72
C TYR A 361 -23.61 -8.09 3.74
N ASP A 362 -22.35 -7.92 4.17
CA ASP A 362 -21.66 -6.64 4.13
C ASP A 362 -21.48 -6.18 2.66
N THR A 363 -22.30 -5.24 2.24
CA THR A 363 -22.45 -4.79 0.85
C THR A 363 -22.53 -3.28 0.78
N GLU A 364 -22.01 -2.71 -0.32
CA GLU A 364 -22.10 -1.27 -0.56
C GLU A 364 -23.27 -0.95 -1.48
N PHE A 365 -23.99 0.13 -1.20
CA PHE A 365 -25.13 0.57 -2.00
C PHE A 365 -24.86 1.93 -2.64
N LYS A 366 -25.14 2.06 -3.94
CA LYS A 366 -25.05 3.32 -4.68
C LYS A 366 -26.32 3.55 -5.48
N VAL A 367 -27.09 4.58 -5.10
CA VAL A 367 -28.31 4.95 -5.83
C VAL A 367 -27.94 5.32 -7.27
N SER A 368 -28.55 4.64 -8.24
CA SER A 368 -28.31 4.88 -9.68
C SER A 368 -29.40 5.72 -10.31
N SER A 369 -30.65 5.58 -9.86
CA SER A 369 -31.80 6.38 -10.29
C SER A 369 -32.89 6.31 -9.21
N LYS A 370 -34.02 6.99 -9.43
CA LYS A 370 -35.17 6.95 -8.51
C LYS A 370 -35.62 5.52 -8.21
N ASP A 371 -35.64 4.68 -9.23
CA ASP A 371 -36.15 3.30 -9.25
C ASP A 371 -35.04 2.24 -9.18
N SER A 372 -33.77 2.62 -9.01
CA SER A 372 -32.68 1.64 -9.01
C SER A 372 -31.48 1.96 -8.13
N VAL A 373 -30.87 0.90 -7.61
CA VAL A 373 -29.64 0.94 -6.80
C VAL A 373 -28.63 -0.06 -7.36
N LEU A 374 -27.36 0.30 -7.30
CA LEU A 374 -26.25 -0.64 -7.49
C LEU A 374 -25.84 -1.21 -6.13
N VAL A 375 -25.66 -2.51 -6.05
CA VAL A 375 -25.18 -3.22 -4.87
C VAL A 375 -23.83 -3.82 -5.21
N GLY A 376 -22.77 -3.32 -4.56
CA GLY A 376 -21.41 -3.83 -4.69
C GLY A 376 -21.16 -4.95 -3.70
N ILE A 377 -20.73 -6.10 -4.20
CA ILE A 377 -20.52 -7.32 -3.41
C ILE A 377 -19.01 -7.60 -3.31
N PRO A 378 -18.42 -7.60 -2.11
CA PRO A 378 -16.97 -7.70 -1.94
C PRO A 378 -16.42 -9.11 -2.17
N VAL A 379 -17.27 -10.14 -2.07
CA VAL A 379 -16.89 -11.56 -2.15
C VAL A 379 -17.68 -12.27 -3.24
N SER A 380 -16.98 -12.92 -4.16
CA SER A 380 -17.57 -13.59 -5.33
C SER A 380 -18.63 -14.65 -4.96
N GLY A 381 -18.36 -15.41 -3.91
CA GLY A 381 -19.25 -16.48 -3.43
C GLY A 381 -20.58 -15.97 -2.86
N TRP A 382 -20.69 -14.68 -2.52
CA TRP A 382 -21.91 -14.11 -1.94
C TRP A 382 -22.92 -13.67 -3.01
N MET A 383 -22.50 -13.57 -4.27
CA MET A 383 -23.35 -13.01 -5.33
C MET A 383 -24.65 -13.79 -5.53
N LYS A 384 -24.58 -15.13 -5.60
CA LYS A 384 -25.79 -15.95 -5.77
C LYS A 384 -26.70 -15.89 -4.53
N PRO A 385 -26.21 -16.13 -3.30
CA PRO A 385 -27.03 -15.98 -2.09
C PRO A 385 -27.73 -14.63 -1.97
N ILE A 386 -27.05 -13.53 -2.29
CA ILE A 386 -27.62 -12.18 -2.24
C ILE A 386 -28.74 -12.01 -3.28
N ILE A 387 -28.55 -12.50 -4.50
CA ILE A 387 -29.59 -12.45 -5.54
C ILE A 387 -30.82 -13.24 -5.08
N ASP A 388 -30.61 -14.46 -4.56
CA ASP A 388 -31.69 -15.33 -4.08
C ASP A 388 -32.44 -14.67 -2.88
N GLU A 389 -31.75 -13.98 -1.96
CA GLU A 389 -32.36 -13.19 -0.87
C GLU A 389 -33.23 -12.04 -1.39
N ILE A 390 -32.74 -11.29 -2.38
CA ILE A 390 -33.48 -10.16 -2.96
C ILE A 390 -34.74 -10.66 -3.68
N GLU A 391 -34.61 -11.65 -4.55
CA GLU A 391 -35.71 -12.17 -5.38
C GLU A 391 -36.78 -12.88 -4.55
N SER A 392 -36.40 -13.52 -3.44
CA SER A 392 -37.36 -14.14 -2.52
C SER A 392 -38.08 -13.15 -1.60
N SER A 393 -37.53 -11.95 -1.37
CA SER A 393 -38.12 -10.95 -0.49
C SER A 393 -39.37 -10.28 -1.06
N THR A 394 -39.42 -10.07 -2.38
CA THR A 394 -40.54 -9.42 -3.07
C THR A 394 -40.46 -9.61 -4.58
N SER A 395 -41.61 -9.71 -5.25
CA SER A 395 -41.71 -9.69 -6.70
C SER A 395 -41.49 -8.31 -7.32
N GLU A 396 -41.39 -7.26 -6.50
CA GLU A 396 -41.17 -5.89 -6.97
C GLU A 396 -39.73 -5.64 -7.42
N TYR A 397 -38.76 -6.44 -6.97
CA TYR A 397 -37.35 -6.25 -7.29
C TYR A 397 -36.91 -7.09 -8.48
N ILE A 398 -36.27 -6.44 -9.45
CA ILE A 398 -35.62 -7.05 -10.60
C ILE A 398 -34.12 -6.88 -10.44
N VAL A 399 -33.37 -7.99 -10.48
CA VAL A 399 -31.92 -7.98 -10.34
C VAL A 399 -31.25 -8.20 -11.70
N GLU A 400 -30.36 -7.29 -12.08
CA GLU A 400 -29.55 -7.39 -13.29
C GLU A 400 -28.07 -7.39 -12.93
N ARG A 401 -27.25 -8.17 -13.65
CA ARG A 401 -25.78 -8.02 -13.55
C ARG A 401 -25.36 -6.67 -14.13
N HIS A 402 -24.57 -5.92 -13.39
CA HIS A 402 -24.07 -4.62 -13.83
C HIS A 402 -22.59 -4.71 -14.21
N SER A 403 -22.28 -4.39 -15.46
CA SER A 403 -20.90 -4.26 -15.93
C SER A 403 -20.56 -2.77 -16.10
N THR A 404 -19.65 -2.26 -15.27
CA THR A 404 -19.13 -0.89 -15.35
C THR A 404 -18.37 -0.63 -16.67
N ILE A 405 -17.82 -1.69 -17.30
CA ILE A 405 -17.02 -1.64 -18.53
C ILE A 405 -17.84 -1.22 -19.77
N LYS A 406 -19.14 -1.51 -19.81
CA LYS A 406 -19.99 -1.13 -20.97
C LYS A 406 -20.37 0.36 -20.99
N ASN A 407 -20.33 1.04 -19.85
CA ASN A 407 -20.79 2.44 -19.74
C ASN A 407 -19.70 3.48 -19.97
N THR A 408 -18.41 3.15 -19.81
CA THR A 408 -17.30 4.06 -20.14
C THR A 408 -17.14 4.27 -21.64
N LYS A 409 -17.39 3.25 -22.49
CA LYS A 409 -17.43 3.42 -23.96
C LYS A 409 -18.57 4.32 -24.43
N ARG A 410 -19.69 4.37 -23.70
CA ARG A 410 -20.85 5.23 -24.04
C ARG A 410 -20.68 6.68 -23.56
N SER A 411 -19.91 6.91 -22.48
CA SER A 411 -19.63 8.27 -22.00
C SER A 411 -18.47 8.93 -22.76
N SER A 412 -17.49 8.17 -23.25
CA SER A 412 -16.41 8.72 -24.09
C SER A 412 -16.89 9.15 -25.48
N MET A 413 -17.94 8.52 -26.03
CA MET A 413 -18.56 8.93 -27.30
C MET A 413 -19.47 10.17 -27.19
N LYS A 414 -19.87 10.60 -26.00
CA LYS A 414 -20.78 11.75 -25.82
C LYS A 414 -20.08 13.08 -25.49
N LYS A 415 -18.75 13.11 -25.41
CA LYS A 415 -17.98 14.35 -25.14
C LYS A 415 -16.96 14.74 -26.23
N ALA A 416 -16.99 14.09 -27.39
CA ALA A 416 -16.26 14.56 -28.56
C ALA A 416 -17.21 15.37 -29.47
N ILE A 417 -17.57 16.59 -29.06
CA ILE A 417 -17.90 17.62 -30.04
C ILE A 417 -16.54 18.09 -30.58
N PRO A 418 -16.25 17.97 -31.88
CA PRO A 418 -14.96 18.38 -32.39
C PRO A 418 -14.85 19.91 -32.29
N VAL A 419 -13.98 20.39 -31.40
CA VAL A 419 -13.56 21.81 -31.29
C VAL A 419 -12.72 22.25 -32.51
N ILE A 420 -12.66 21.45 -33.57
CA ILE A 420 -11.83 21.68 -34.77
C ILE A 420 -12.47 22.68 -35.76
N ALA A 421 -13.74 23.10 -35.56
CA ALA A 421 -14.40 24.04 -36.48
C ALA A 421 -14.34 25.53 -36.08
N LEU A 422 -13.76 25.91 -34.93
CA LEU A 422 -13.75 27.30 -34.45
C LEU A 422 -12.38 28.00 -34.53
N ILE A 423 -11.30 27.28 -34.85
CA ILE A 423 -9.95 27.87 -34.94
C ILE A 423 -9.58 28.25 -36.40
N THR A 424 -10.28 27.76 -37.41
CA THR A 424 -10.02 28.08 -38.82
C THR A 424 -10.72 29.34 -39.34
N CYS A 425 -11.73 29.89 -38.65
CA CYS A 425 -12.34 31.18 -39.03
C CYS A 425 -11.64 32.41 -38.44
N ALA A 426 -10.86 32.27 -37.36
CA ALA A 426 -10.16 33.40 -36.73
C ALA A 426 -8.85 33.79 -37.43
N CYS A 427 -8.23 32.87 -38.19
CA CYS A 427 -6.95 33.13 -38.88
C CYS A 427 -7.09 33.67 -40.31
N ILE A 428 -8.32 33.78 -40.86
CA ILE A 428 -8.55 34.31 -42.22
C ILE A 428 -8.92 35.81 -42.22
N VAL A 429 -9.25 36.40 -41.06
CA VAL A 429 -9.65 37.82 -40.97
C VAL A 429 -8.48 38.77 -40.64
N LEU A 430 -7.31 38.26 -40.21
CA LEU A 430 -6.17 39.11 -39.83
C LEU A 430 -5.09 39.28 -40.92
N TYR A 431 -5.32 38.83 -42.15
CA TYR A 431 -4.37 39.00 -43.27
C TYR A 431 -4.85 39.96 -44.38
N LYS A 432 -5.83 40.82 -44.10
CA LYS A 432 -6.40 41.76 -45.10
C LYS A 432 -6.34 43.25 -44.77
N TYR A 433 -5.59 43.66 -43.75
CA TYR A 433 -5.27 45.07 -43.50
C TYR A 433 -3.81 45.22 -43.08
N ASN A 434 -2.94 45.34 -44.07
CA ASN A 434 -1.64 46.01 -44.00
C ASN A 434 -1.37 46.63 -45.37
N TYR A 435 -1.84 47.87 -45.52
CA TYR A 435 -1.26 48.90 -46.36
C TYR A 435 -1.06 50.12 -45.46
#